data_AF-A0AAV7Y408-F1
#
_entry.id   AF-A0AAV7Y408-F1
#
_cell.length_a   1.000
_cell.length_b   1.000
_cell.length_c   1.000
_cell.angle_alpha   90.00
_cell.angle_beta   90.00
_cell.angle_gamma   90.00
#
_symmetry.space_group_name_H-M   'P 1'
#
loop_
_entity.id
_entity.type
_entity.pdbx_description
1 polymer ?
#
loop_
_entity_poly.entity_id
_entity_poly.type
_entity_poly.pdbx_seq_one_letter_code
_entity_poly.pdbx_strand_id
1 'polypeptide(L)'
;MSIKKKIKEFTKPSNESLKFKAIEEILKVVMEKYKAKKPINMVKIKIEVARKYRLPSGVKTTDIINAIPKEHRKYLLPLVKRKPIRTASGIAVVAIMCKPVRCPHLAKTGKICTYCPGGEDSDFDYSTQSYTGFEPTSMRAIRAKYDPYLQVRERMFQLESIGHSTNKVEFIVMGGTFLSMDQEYQEFFITRLHDALSGHMSFSVEESIRYSEQANKKNTGLVIETRPDYCLRPHLNNMLRFGCTRIEIGVQTVYRDVLENCNRGHTLETVKKMLQAKQRSRI
;
A
#
# COMPACT_ATOMS: atom_id res chain seq x y z
N MET A 1 42.93 -8.43 32.57
CA MET A 1 41.54 -7.89 32.49
C MET A 1 40.57 -8.99 32.92
N SER A 2 40.00 -8.87 34.13
CA SER A 2 39.41 -9.99 34.89
C SER A 2 38.18 -10.63 34.21
N ILE A 3 38.11 -11.96 34.24
CA ILE A 3 37.01 -12.82 33.75
C ILE A 3 35.62 -12.35 34.23
N LYS A 4 35.56 -11.70 35.40
CA LYS A 4 34.35 -11.04 35.93
C LYS A 4 33.75 -9.96 35.02
N LYS A 5 34.56 -9.30 34.17
CA LYS A 5 34.08 -8.29 33.18
C LYS A 5 33.39 -8.96 31.98
N LYS A 6 33.93 -10.08 31.49
CA LYS A 6 33.34 -10.87 30.39
C LYS A 6 32.02 -11.55 30.81
N ILE A 7 31.91 -12.03 32.04
CA ILE A 7 30.64 -12.60 32.57
C ILE A 7 29.56 -11.52 32.73
N LYS A 8 29.95 -10.28 33.08
CA LYS A 8 29.03 -9.12 33.14
C LYS A 8 28.52 -8.67 31.76
N GLU A 9 29.24 -8.95 30.67
CA GLU A 9 28.78 -8.66 29.31
C GLU A 9 27.79 -9.72 28.80
N PHE A 10 27.97 -10.99 29.15
CA PHE A 10 27.03 -12.07 28.82
C PHE A 10 25.71 -12.03 29.63
N THR A 11 25.68 -11.32 30.75
CA THR A 11 24.51 -11.20 31.63
C THR A 11 23.71 -9.91 31.41
N LYS A 12 24.15 -9.02 30.51
CA LYS A 12 23.31 -7.89 30.10
C LYS A 12 22.18 -8.43 29.24
N PRO A 13 20.90 -8.26 29.65
CA PRO A 13 19.78 -8.65 28.81
C PRO A 13 19.94 -7.95 27.46
N SER A 14 19.81 -8.72 26.38
CA SER A 14 19.81 -8.17 25.03
C SER A 14 18.76 -7.05 24.94
N ASN A 15 18.98 -6.08 24.05
CA ASN A 15 18.01 -5.00 23.84
C ASN A 15 16.61 -5.54 23.51
N GLU A 16 16.50 -6.74 22.93
CA GLU A 16 15.23 -7.43 22.70
C GLU A 16 14.56 -7.94 23.99
N SER A 17 15.34 -8.52 24.92
CA SER A 17 14.82 -8.96 26.22
C SER A 17 14.30 -7.78 27.06
N LEU A 18 15.02 -6.66 27.05
CA LEU A 18 14.56 -5.42 27.70
C LEU A 18 13.30 -4.86 27.05
N LYS A 19 13.19 -4.95 25.72
CA LYS A 19 12.02 -4.51 24.98
C LYS A 19 10.79 -5.37 25.29
N PHE A 20 10.95 -6.68 25.44
CA PHE A 20 9.87 -7.57 25.84
C PHE A 20 9.34 -7.23 27.24
N LYS A 21 10.25 -7.06 28.22
CA LYS A 21 9.88 -6.62 29.58
C LYS A 21 9.19 -5.27 29.60
N ALA A 22 9.64 -4.33 28.77
CA ALA A 22 9.00 -3.03 28.62
C ALA A 22 7.57 -3.14 28.07
N ILE A 23 7.34 -4.01 27.08
CA ILE A 23 6.00 -4.25 26.51
C ILE A 23 5.07 -4.85 27.59
N GLU A 24 5.55 -5.83 28.34
CA GLU A 24 4.79 -6.47 29.42
C GLU A 24 4.40 -5.46 30.51
N GLU A 25 5.33 -4.60 30.92
CA GLU A 25 5.04 -3.53 31.90
C GLU A 25 4.00 -2.53 31.37
N ILE A 26 4.11 -2.12 30.10
CA ILE A 26 3.11 -1.24 29.47
C ILE A 26 1.73 -1.88 29.51
N LEU A 27 1.60 -3.16 29.15
CA LEU A 27 0.32 -3.87 29.15
C LEU A 27 -0.27 -3.98 30.56
N LYS A 28 0.57 -4.25 31.57
CA LYS A 28 0.15 -4.30 32.97
C LYS A 28 -0.41 -2.96 33.45
N VAL A 29 0.31 -1.86 33.21
CA VAL A 29 -0.12 -0.50 33.59
C VAL A 29 -1.42 -0.11 32.87
N VAL A 30 -1.55 -0.46 31.60
CA VAL A 30 -2.78 -0.19 30.83
C VAL A 30 -3.96 -0.99 31.39
N MET A 31 -3.78 -2.27 31.73
CA MET A 31 -4.82 -3.10 32.33
C MET A 31 -5.26 -2.59 33.71
N GLU A 32 -4.32 -2.19 34.57
CA GLU A 32 -4.62 -1.62 35.89
C GLU A 32 -5.41 -0.31 35.77
N LYS A 33 -5.00 0.59 34.88
CA LYS A 33 -5.72 1.85 34.63
C LYS A 33 -7.11 1.62 34.02
N TYR A 34 -7.25 0.62 33.15
CA TYR A 34 -8.54 0.23 32.58
C TYR A 34 -9.50 -0.29 33.65
N LYS A 35 -9.06 -1.23 34.51
CA LYS A 35 -9.86 -1.74 35.63
C LYS A 35 -10.27 -0.61 36.59
N ALA A 36 -9.37 0.36 36.81
CA ALA A 36 -9.63 1.52 37.66
C ALA A 36 -10.42 2.66 36.98
N LYS A 37 -10.87 2.49 35.73
CA LYS A 37 -11.57 3.52 34.92
C LYS A 37 -10.85 4.88 34.86
N LYS A 38 -9.52 4.90 34.92
CA LYS A 38 -8.70 6.12 34.86
C LYS A 38 -8.37 6.50 33.41
N PRO A 39 -8.17 7.79 33.10
CA PRO A 39 -7.78 8.20 31.75
C PRO A 39 -6.42 7.62 31.35
N ILE A 40 -6.38 6.96 30.19
CA ILE A 40 -5.17 6.28 29.69
C ILE A 40 -4.51 7.16 28.63
N ASN A 41 -3.31 7.66 28.94
CA ASN A 41 -2.46 8.35 27.99
C ASN A 41 -1.30 7.44 27.56
N MET A 42 -1.46 6.80 26.40
CA MET A 42 -0.46 5.87 25.86
C MET A 42 0.89 6.52 25.57
N VAL A 43 0.93 7.81 25.24
CA VAL A 43 2.19 8.52 24.95
C VAL A 43 3.03 8.65 26.22
N LYS A 44 2.41 9.09 27.33
CA LYS A 44 3.10 9.21 28.62
C LYS A 44 3.62 7.86 29.12
N ILE A 45 2.76 6.83 29.09
CA ILE A 45 3.13 5.47 29.55
C ILE A 45 4.33 4.93 28.75
N LYS A 46 4.31 5.10 27.42
CA LYS A 46 5.43 4.65 26.57
C LYS A 46 6.74 5.36 26.88
N ILE A 47 6.70 6.67 27.16
CA ILE A 47 7.89 7.47 27.50
C ILE A 47 8.44 7.05 28.86
N GLU A 48 7.58 6.91 29.87
CA GLU A 48 7.97 6.49 31.22
C GLU A 48 8.67 5.12 31.21
N VAL A 49 8.07 4.15 30.52
CA VAL A 49 8.62 2.80 30.44
C VAL A 49 9.89 2.76 29.57
N ALA A 50 9.93 3.48 28.44
CA ALA A 50 11.13 3.56 27.61
C ALA A 50 12.32 4.16 28.39
N ARG A 51 12.06 5.16 29.26
CA ARG A 51 13.07 5.74 30.15
C ARG A 51 13.53 4.75 31.21
N LYS A 52 12.60 4.00 31.82
CA LYS A 52 12.89 2.98 32.84
C LYS A 52 13.83 1.88 32.31
N TYR A 53 13.56 1.39 31.10
CA TYR A 53 14.35 0.33 30.45
C TYR A 53 15.48 0.84 29.56
N ARG A 54 15.70 2.17 29.48
CA ARG A 54 16.74 2.83 28.67
C ARG A 54 16.74 2.37 27.20
N LEU A 55 15.56 2.27 26.61
CA LEU A 55 15.38 1.80 25.23
C LEU A 55 15.69 2.93 24.22
N PRO A 56 16.73 2.81 23.37
CA PRO A 56 17.13 3.88 22.45
C PRO A 56 16.09 4.19 21.36
N SER A 57 15.33 3.18 20.91
CA SER A 57 14.32 3.33 19.87
C SER A 57 12.87 3.38 20.39
N GLY A 58 12.70 3.43 21.72
CA GLY A 58 11.39 3.33 22.38
C GLY A 58 10.65 2.02 22.04
N VAL A 59 9.38 1.95 22.43
CA VAL A 59 8.51 0.79 22.12
C VAL A 59 7.57 1.16 20.97
N LYS A 60 7.53 0.37 19.89
CA LYS A 60 6.60 0.62 18.78
C LYS A 60 5.18 0.24 19.21
N THR A 61 4.19 1.00 18.74
CA THR A 61 2.78 0.70 19.07
C THR A 61 2.33 -0.64 18.47
N THR A 62 2.87 -1.03 17.32
CA THR A 62 2.67 -2.36 16.71
C THR A 62 3.09 -3.49 17.63
N ASP A 63 4.24 -3.35 18.28
CA ASP A 63 4.80 -4.39 19.16
C ASP A 63 3.90 -4.57 20.40
N ILE A 64 3.35 -3.47 20.91
CA ILE A 64 2.36 -3.50 22.00
C ILE A 64 1.08 -4.20 21.54
N ILE A 65 0.56 -3.85 20.35
CA ILE A 65 -0.68 -4.45 19.80
C ILE A 65 -0.52 -5.97 19.59
N ASN A 66 0.64 -6.41 19.11
CA ASN A 66 0.92 -7.83 18.86
C ASN A 66 1.09 -8.61 20.17
N ALA A 67 1.55 -7.97 21.24
CA ALA A 67 1.70 -8.59 22.56
C ALA A 67 0.40 -8.66 23.38
N ILE A 68 -0.70 -8.03 22.94
CA ILE A 68 -1.99 -8.11 23.64
C ILE A 68 -2.56 -9.55 23.56
N PRO A 69 -2.85 -10.21 24.69
CA PRO A 69 -3.50 -11.51 24.71
C PRO A 69 -4.86 -11.49 23.98
N LYS A 70 -5.20 -12.59 23.29
CA LYS A 70 -6.43 -12.69 22.47
C LYS A 70 -7.70 -12.33 23.25
N GLU A 71 -7.78 -12.78 24.51
CA GLU A 71 -8.91 -12.54 25.42
C GLU A 71 -9.12 -11.04 25.74
N HIS A 72 -8.04 -10.27 25.83
CA HIS A 72 -8.08 -8.86 26.19
C HIS A 72 -8.06 -7.92 24.99
N ARG A 73 -7.88 -8.48 23.77
CA ARG A 73 -7.77 -7.72 22.53
C ARG A 73 -8.99 -6.84 22.26
N LYS A 74 -10.21 -7.30 22.60
CA LYS A 74 -11.46 -6.57 22.37
C LYS A 74 -11.52 -5.23 23.13
N TYR A 75 -10.96 -5.18 24.34
CA TYR A 75 -11.05 -4.02 25.23
C TYR A 75 -9.81 -3.12 25.18
N LEU A 76 -8.63 -3.71 24.94
CA LEU A 76 -7.35 -2.97 24.94
C LEU A 76 -7.00 -2.36 23.58
N LEU A 77 -7.40 -2.99 22.47
CA LEU A 77 -7.08 -2.50 21.12
C LEU A 77 -7.61 -1.08 20.84
N PRO A 78 -8.84 -0.69 21.24
CA PRO A 78 -9.34 0.67 21.06
C PRO A 78 -8.54 1.73 21.83
N LEU A 79 -7.97 1.37 22.99
CA LEU A 79 -7.23 2.26 23.88
C LEU A 79 -5.80 2.51 23.40
N VAL A 80 -5.20 1.50 22.76
CA VAL A 80 -3.83 1.54 22.22
C VAL A 80 -3.78 2.16 20.83
N LYS A 81 -4.87 2.07 20.06
CA LYS A 81 -4.96 2.72 18.74
C LYS A 81 -4.82 4.22 18.85
N ARG A 82 -3.84 4.78 18.13
CA ARG A 82 -3.82 6.22 17.79
C ARG A 82 -5.10 6.50 16.98
N LYS A 83 -5.76 7.64 17.27
CA LYS A 83 -7.09 8.04 16.76
C LYS A 83 -7.47 7.39 15.41
N PRO A 84 -8.72 6.89 15.25
CA PRO A 84 -9.19 6.20 14.03
C PRO A 84 -9.44 7.16 12.84
N ILE A 85 -8.59 8.15 12.59
CA ILE A 85 -8.88 9.24 11.64
C ILE A 85 -8.70 8.81 10.18
N ARG A 86 -7.86 7.81 9.88
CA ARG A 86 -7.57 7.41 8.48
C ARG A 86 -8.39 6.22 7.94
N THR A 87 -9.37 5.72 8.69
CA THR A 87 -10.19 4.57 8.24
C THR A 87 -11.60 4.62 8.81
N ALA A 88 -12.21 5.81 8.89
CA ALA A 88 -13.59 5.96 9.33
C ALA A 88 -14.60 5.22 8.40
N SER A 89 -14.26 5.09 7.11
CA SER A 89 -15.07 4.38 6.10
C SER A 89 -14.99 2.83 6.22
N GLY A 90 -14.05 2.29 6.99
CA GLY A 90 -13.85 0.83 7.10
C GLY A 90 -13.29 0.14 5.85
N ILE A 91 -12.93 0.91 4.81
CA ILE A 91 -12.25 0.42 3.60
C ILE A 91 -10.74 0.61 3.76
N ALA A 92 -9.98 -0.47 3.58
CA ALA A 92 -8.53 -0.46 3.54
C ALA A 92 -8.04 -0.14 2.13
N VAL A 93 -7.41 1.02 1.95
CA VAL A 93 -6.81 1.40 0.67
C VAL A 93 -5.43 0.76 0.53
N VAL A 94 -5.26 -0.04 -0.51
CA VAL A 94 -4.03 -0.77 -0.83
C VAL A 94 -3.53 -0.30 -2.20
N ALA A 95 -2.58 0.63 -2.19
CA ALA A 95 -1.92 1.11 -3.38
C ALA A 95 -0.73 0.20 -3.74
N ILE A 96 -0.69 -0.25 -5.00
CA ILE A 96 0.26 -1.21 -5.56
C ILE A 96 0.87 -0.61 -6.82
N MET A 97 2.14 -0.92 -7.10
CA MET A 97 2.81 -0.52 -8.33
C MET A 97 3.08 -1.71 -9.24
N CYS A 98 2.87 -1.50 -10.53
CA CYS A 98 3.29 -2.43 -11.57
C CYS A 98 4.81 -2.34 -11.82
N LYS A 99 5.36 -3.31 -12.55
CA LYS A 99 6.79 -3.32 -12.92
C LYS A 99 7.17 -2.01 -13.65
N PRO A 100 8.35 -1.44 -13.41
CA PRO A 100 8.83 -0.31 -14.19
C PRO A 100 8.85 -0.66 -15.68
N VAL A 101 8.26 0.19 -16.51
CA VAL A 101 8.28 0.09 -17.98
C VAL A 101 8.29 1.51 -18.53
N ARG A 102 9.10 1.72 -19.58
CA ARG A 102 9.10 2.97 -20.36
C ARG A 102 7.72 3.41 -20.80
N CYS A 103 7.49 4.71 -20.74
CA CYS A 103 6.24 5.32 -21.15
C CYS A 103 5.98 5.11 -22.67
N PRO A 104 4.78 4.67 -23.09
CA PRO A 104 4.52 4.27 -24.48
C PRO A 104 4.65 5.39 -25.51
N HIS A 105 4.46 6.66 -25.12
CA HIS A 105 4.65 7.77 -26.06
C HIS A 105 6.11 8.08 -26.37
N LEU A 106 7.07 7.46 -25.68
CA LEU A 106 8.48 7.62 -25.98
C LEU A 106 8.74 7.16 -27.42
N ALA A 107 8.11 6.06 -27.84
CA ALA A 107 8.16 5.58 -29.22
C ALA A 107 7.52 6.54 -30.24
N LYS A 108 6.60 7.41 -29.82
CA LYS A 108 5.89 8.36 -30.70
C LYS A 108 6.56 9.73 -30.77
N THR A 109 7.07 10.21 -29.64
CA THR A 109 7.55 11.59 -29.45
C THR A 109 9.07 11.67 -29.27
N GLY A 110 9.74 10.53 -29.06
CA GLY A 110 11.18 10.44 -28.86
C GLY A 110 11.66 10.85 -27.46
N LYS A 111 10.79 11.41 -26.60
CA LYS A 111 11.12 11.84 -25.23
C LYS A 111 9.99 11.54 -24.25
N ILE A 112 10.27 11.56 -22.96
CA ILE A 112 9.25 11.50 -21.89
C ILE A 112 8.63 12.89 -21.63
N CYS A 113 7.63 12.97 -20.73
CA CYS A 113 7.06 14.26 -20.33
C CYS A 113 8.10 15.08 -19.56
N THR A 114 8.18 16.38 -19.81
CA THR A 114 9.23 17.27 -19.27
C THR A 114 9.34 17.28 -17.74
N TYR A 115 8.23 17.14 -17.03
CA TYR A 115 8.17 17.19 -15.57
C TYR A 115 8.18 15.81 -14.89
N CYS A 116 8.33 14.72 -15.66
CA CYS A 116 8.27 13.36 -15.13
C CYS A 116 9.64 12.97 -14.55
N PRO A 117 9.78 12.74 -13.23
CA PRO A 117 11.10 12.57 -12.61
C PRO A 117 11.70 11.18 -12.84
N GLY A 118 10.92 10.13 -12.60
CA GLY A 118 11.40 8.75 -12.55
C GLY A 118 11.10 7.90 -13.78
N GLY A 119 11.43 6.62 -13.68
CA GLY A 119 11.33 5.62 -14.75
C GLY A 119 12.67 4.97 -15.07
N GLU A 120 12.67 4.02 -16.00
CA GLU A 120 13.86 3.23 -16.36
C GLU A 120 15.02 4.07 -16.92
N ASP A 121 14.71 5.22 -17.53
CA ASP A 121 15.69 6.14 -18.13
C ASP A 121 16.09 7.30 -17.20
N SER A 122 15.78 7.20 -15.89
CA SER A 122 16.08 8.24 -14.89
C SER A 122 17.22 7.81 -13.96
N ASP A 123 17.78 8.77 -13.21
CA ASP A 123 18.78 8.52 -12.17
C ASP A 123 18.20 7.78 -10.94
N PHE A 124 16.89 7.54 -10.91
CA PHE A 124 16.20 6.84 -9.81
C PHE A 124 16.12 5.34 -10.10
N ASP A 125 17.03 4.59 -9.47
CA ASP A 125 17.12 3.13 -9.60
C ASP A 125 15.79 2.43 -9.30
N TYR A 126 15.40 1.54 -10.22
CA TYR A 126 14.21 0.69 -10.12
C TYR A 126 12.92 1.45 -9.81
N SER A 127 12.82 2.73 -10.18
CA SER A 127 11.61 3.54 -9.97
C SER A 127 10.58 3.34 -11.09
N THR A 128 9.29 3.36 -10.74
CA THR A 128 8.23 3.41 -11.74
C THR A 128 8.13 4.81 -12.36
N GLN A 129 7.60 4.87 -13.58
CA GLN A 129 7.44 6.14 -14.29
C GLN A 129 6.67 7.15 -13.41
N SER A 130 7.21 8.37 -13.31
CA SER A 130 6.69 9.48 -12.48
C SER A 130 6.96 9.42 -10.98
N TYR A 131 7.62 8.38 -10.47
CA TYR A 131 7.93 8.22 -9.04
C TYR A 131 9.42 8.23 -8.79
N THR A 132 9.87 8.69 -7.61
CA THR A 132 11.30 8.76 -7.28
C THR A 132 11.85 7.49 -6.63
N GLY A 133 10.97 6.59 -6.16
CA GLY A 133 11.36 5.38 -5.43
C GLY A 133 11.42 5.56 -3.91
N PHE A 134 11.49 6.80 -3.42
CA PHE A 134 11.53 7.13 -1.99
C PHE A 134 10.15 7.23 -1.34
N GLU A 135 9.07 7.20 -2.13
CA GLU A 135 7.73 7.22 -1.57
C GLU A 135 7.44 5.90 -0.84
N PRO A 136 6.66 5.91 0.26
CA PRO A 136 6.39 4.70 1.03
C PRO A 136 5.83 3.53 0.21
N THR A 137 5.05 3.82 -0.83
CA THR A 137 4.50 2.78 -1.70
C THR A 137 5.54 2.27 -2.68
N SER A 138 6.32 3.15 -3.30
CA SER A 138 7.45 2.78 -4.17
C SER A 138 8.46 1.91 -3.43
N MET A 139 8.86 2.31 -2.22
CA MET A 139 9.77 1.52 -1.38
C MET A 139 9.23 0.11 -1.07
N ARG A 140 7.92 -0.04 -0.87
CA ARG A 140 7.31 -1.36 -0.67
C ARG A 140 7.31 -2.17 -1.97
N ALA A 141 6.97 -1.54 -3.09
CA ALA A 141 6.99 -2.18 -4.39
C ALA A 141 8.39 -2.69 -4.76
N ILE A 142 9.42 -1.87 -4.56
CA ILE A 142 10.83 -2.24 -4.81
C ILE A 142 11.25 -3.43 -3.93
N ARG A 143 10.91 -3.42 -2.62
CA ARG A 143 11.20 -4.54 -1.71
C ARG A 143 10.52 -5.85 -2.13
N ALA A 144 9.28 -5.75 -2.59
CA ALA A 144 8.52 -6.87 -3.13
C ALA A 144 8.91 -7.22 -4.58
N LYS A 145 9.92 -6.57 -5.16
CA LYS A 145 10.34 -6.73 -6.56
C LYS A 145 9.17 -6.61 -7.54
N TYR A 146 8.24 -5.72 -7.25
CA TYR A 146 7.01 -5.49 -8.02
C TYR A 146 6.08 -6.70 -8.15
N ASP A 147 6.22 -7.71 -7.28
CA ASP A 147 5.29 -8.84 -7.21
C ASP A 147 3.93 -8.36 -6.66
N PRO A 148 2.83 -8.49 -7.42
CA PRO A 148 1.50 -8.02 -6.98
C PRO A 148 0.99 -8.73 -5.74
N TYR A 149 1.21 -10.05 -5.62
CA TYR A 149 0.73 -10.85 -4.51
C TYR A 149 1.43 -10.44 -3.21
N LEU A 150 2.77 -10.32 -3.24
CA LEU A 150 3.55 -9.91 -2.08
C LEU A 150 3.21 -8.48 -1.63
N GLN A 151 3.10 -7.53 -2.57
CA GLN A 151 2.73 -6.15 -2.24
C GLN A 151 1.40 -6.07 -1.49
N VAL A 152 0.39 -6.83 -1.93
CA VAL A 152 -0.93 -6.88 -1.26
C VAL A 152 -0.80 -7.53 0.12
N ARG A 153 -0.20 -8.72 0.21
CA ARG A 153 -0.10 -9.48 1.46
C ARG A 153 0.65 -8.71 2.55
N GLU A 154 1.79 -8.12 2.20
CA GLU A 154 2.59 -7.31 3.13
C GLU A 154 1.82 -6.07 3.61
N ARG A 155 1.14 -5.38 2.68
CA ARG A 155 0.36 -4.20 3.03
C ARG A 155 -0.82 -4.53 3.94
N MET A 156 -1.52 -5.63 3.66
CA MET A 156 -2.63 -6.12 4.47
C MET A 156 -2.17 -6.51 5.87
N PHE A 157 -1.07 -7.27 5.97
CA PHE A 157 -0.47 -7.62 7.25
C PHE A 157 -0.05 -6.39 8.06
N GLN A 158 0.57 -5.40 7.39
CA GLN A 158 0.95 -4.15 8.03
C GLN A 158 -0.28 -3.43 8.62
N LEU A 159 -1.37 -3.31 7.85
CA LEU A 159 -2.60 -2.67 8.31
C LEU A 159 -3.22 -3.40 9.51
N GLU A 160 -3.27 -4.74 9.47
CA GLU A 160 -3.78 -5.59 10.55
C GLU A 160 -2.92 -5.48 11.82
N SER A 161 -1.60 -5.40 11.69
CA SER A 161 -0.67 -5.26 12.83
C SER A 161 -0.82 -3.93 13.57
N ILE A 162 -1.30 -2.90 12.89
CA ILE A 162 -1.64 -1.59 13.46
C ILE A 162 -3.10 -1.58 13.95
N GLY A 163 -3.84 -2.66 13.70
CA GLY A 163 -5.20 -2.90 14.13
C GLY A 163 -6.27 -2.40 13.18
N HIS A 164 -5.93 -1.93 11.97
CA HIS A 164 -6.94 -1.54 10.98
C HIS A 164 -7.73 -2.77 10.50
N SER A 165 -9.03 -2.59 10.23
CA SER A 165 -9.82 -3.64 9.58
C SER A 165 -9.45 -3.70 8.11
N THR A 166 -9.31 -4.91 7.61
CA THR A 166 -8.93 -5.24 6.23
C THR A 166 -9.99 -6.10 5.54
N ASN A 167 -11.22 -6.10 6.08
CA ASN A 167 -12.32 -6.91 5.54
C ASN A 167 -12.80 -6.38 4.18
N LYS A 168 -12.71 -5.07 3.98
CA LYS A 168 -13.03 -4.38 2.72
C LYS A 168 -11.77 -3.70 2.22
N VAL A 169 -11.38 -3.96 0.97
CA VAL A 169 -10.15 -3.46 0.38
C VAL A 169 -10.48 -2.72 -0.91
N GLU A 170 -9.92 -1.53 -1.09
CA GLU A 170 -9.90 -0.85 -2.40
C GLU A 170 -8.45 -0.87 -2.92
N PHE A 171 -8.26 -1.44 -4.11
CA PHE A 171 -6.98 -1.47 -4.78
C PHE A 171 -6.77 -0.24 -5.64
N ILE A 172 -5.56 0.31 -5.61
CA ILE A 172 -5.13 1.38 -6.51
C ILE A 172 -3.87 0.92 -7.24
N VAL A 173 -3.99 0.71 -8.56
CA VAL A 173 -2.88 0.36 -9.43
C VAL A 173 -2.24 1.64 -9.95
N MET A 174 -1.02 1.89 -9.48
CA MET A 174 -0.27 3.11 -9.76
C MET A 174 0.84 2.90 -10.79
N GLY A 175 1.24 4.00 -11.45
CA GLY A 175 2.34 4.04 -12.41
C GLY A 175 1.95 4.54 -13.80
N GLY A 176 0.64 4.66 -14.08
CA GLY A 176 0.09 5.29 -15.30
C GLY A 176 0.33 4.56 -16.62
N THR A 177 1.16 3.52 -16.65
CA THR A 177 1.53 2.74 -17.87
C THR A 177 1.05 1.29 -17.84
N PHE A 178 0.28 0.89 -16.83
CA PHE A 178 -0.21 -0.49 -16.66
C PHE A 178 -0.90 -1.03 -17.93
N LEU A 179 -1.79 -0.23 -18.53
CA LEU A 179 -2.56 -0.64 -19.71
C LEU A 179 -1.76 -0.63 -21.02
N SER A 180 -0.54 -0.09 -21.01
CA SER A 180 0.37 -0.18 -22.15
C SER A 180 1.25 -1.42 -22.11
N MET A 181 1.23 -2.17 -21.00
CA MET A 181 1.95 -3.43 -20.89
C MET A 181 1.27 -4.53 -21.71
N ASP A 182 1.97 -5.64 -21.91
CA ASP A 182 1.46 -6.83 -22.54
C ASP A 182 0.23 -7.39 -21.80
N GLN A 183 -0.72 -7.94 -22.56
CA GLN A 183 -1.98 -8.44 -22.01
C GLN A 183 -1.76 -9.59 -21.01
N GLU A 184 -0.77 -10.44 -21.25
CA GLU A 184 -0.39 -11.53 -20.34
C GLU A 184 0.03 -10.99 -18.98
N TYR A 185 0.90 -9.97 -18.94
CA TYR A 185 1.27 -9.30 -17.69
C TYR A 185 0.07 -8.63 -17.01
N GLN A 186 -0.81 -7.95 -17.76
CA GLN A 186 -2.01 -7.33 -17.18
C GLN A 186 -2.90 -8.37 -16.49
N GLU A 187 -3.17 -9.49 -17.17
CA GLU A 187 -3.98 -10.58 -16.64
C GLU A 187 -3.34 -11.27 -15.44
N PHE A 188 -2.04 -11.58 -15.53
CA PHE A 188 -1.25 -12.08 -14.40
C PHE A 188 -1.36 -11.14 -13.20
N PHE A 189 -1.12 -9.85 -13.41
CA PHE A 189 -1.09 -8.87 -12.33
C PHE A 189 -2.43 -8.82 -11.58
N ILE A 190 -3.55 -8.69 -12.30
CA ILE A 190 -4.89 -8.64 -11.70
C ILE A 190 -5.25 -9.95 -11.01
N THR A 191 -4.97 -11.09 -11.64
CA THR A 191 -5.21 -12.43 -11.05
C THR A 191 -4.54 -12.54 -9.70
N ARG A 192 -3.25 -12.17 -9.62
CA ARG A 192 -2.47 -12.23 -8.38
C ARG A 192 -2.94 -11.26 -7.29
N LEU A 193 -3.53 -10.12 -7.65
CA LEU A 193 -4.15 -9.20 -6.68
C LEU A 193 -5.34 -9.85 -5.97
N HIS A 194 -6.22 -10.50 -6.74
CA HIS A 194 -7.39 -11.18 -6.20
C HIS A 194 -7.01 -12.44 -5.40
N ASP A 195 -6.04 -13.22 -5.88
CA ASP A 195 -5.45 -14.36 -5.17
C ASP A 195 -4.90 -13.96 -3.79
N ALA A 196 -4.32 -12.77 -3.66
CA ALA A 196 -3.78 -12.31 -2.39
C ALA A 196 -4.87 -12.09 -1.31
N LEU A 197 -6.10 -11.80 -1.73
CA LEU A 197 -7.26 -11.69 -0.86
C LEU A 197 -7.92 -13.04 -0.56
N SER A 198 -8.11 -13.86 -1.59
CA SER A 198 -8.79 -15.16 -1.47
C SER A 198 -7.91 -16.23 -0.82
N GLY A 199 -6.59 -16.17 -1.05
CA GLY A 199 -5.64 -17.23 -0.69
C GLY A 199 -5.65 -18.40 -1.68
N HIS A 200 -6.47 -18.34 -2.73
CA HIS A 200 -6.49 -19.30 -3.82
C HIS A 200 -5.39 -18.98 -4.85
N MET A 201 -5.00 -19.96 -5.66
CA MET A 201 -4.10 -19.77 -6.80
C MET A 201 -4.90 -19.98 -8.07
N SER A 202 -5.24 -18.89 -8.76
CA SER A 202 -6.05 -18.93 -9.97
C SER A 202 -5.20 -18.82 -11.24
N PHE A 203 -5.73 -19.34 -12.35
CA PHE A 203 -5.07 -19.33 -13.66
C PHE A 203 -5.67 -18.30 -14.63
N SER A 204 -6.79 -17.67 -14.25
CA SER A 204 -7.46 -16.63 -15.03
C SER A 204 -8.02 -15.53 -14.14
N VAL A 205 -8.23 -14.36 -14.73
CA VAL A 205 -8.83 -13.21 -14.05
C VAL A 205 -10.24 -13.58 -13.55
N GLU A 206 -11.05 -14.21 -14.41
CA GLU A 206 -12.43 -14.60 -14.11
C GLU A 206 -12.51 -15.54 -12.91
N GLU A 207 -11.61 -16.53 -12.85
CA GLU A 207 -11.51 -17.46 -11.73
C GLU A 207 -11.10 -16.73 -10.45
N SER A 208 -10.08 -15.86 -10.53
CA SER A 208 -9.58 -15.12 -9.36
C SER A 208 -10.67 -14.22 -8.76
N ILE A 209 -11.49 -13.58 -9.60
CA ILE A 209 -12.62 -12.74 -9.17
C ILE A 209 -13.67 -13.60 -8.48
N ARG A 210 -14.07 -14.74 -9.04
CA ARG A 210 -15.05 -15.66 -8.44
C ARG A 210 -14.64 -16.13 -7.04
N TYR A 211 -13.37 -16.50 -6.86
CA TYR A 211 -12.88 -16.89 -5.52
C TYR A 211 -12.75 -15.68 -4.58
N SER A 212 -12.37 -14.51 -5.11
CA SER A 212 -12.32 -13.27 -4.34
C SER A 212 -13.71 -12.84 -3.84
N GLU A 213 -14.76 -13.07 -4.62
CA GLU A 213 -16.17 -12.83 -4.24
C GLU A 213 -16.63 -13.73 -3.09
N GLN A 214 -16.02 -14.88 -2.86
CA GLN A 214 -16.33 -15.78 -1.74
C GLN A 214 -15.40 -15.57 -0.53
N ALA A 215 -14.26 -14.91 -0.72
CA ALA A 215 -13.25 -14.68 0.32
C ALA A 215 -13.76 -13.85 1.50
N ASN A 216 -13.18 -14.03 2.69
CA ASN A 216 -13.50 -13.22 3.87
C ASN A 216 -13.12 -11.74 3.70
N LYS A 217 -12.08 -11.47 2.90
CA LYS A 217 -11.58 -10.13 2.56
C LYS A 217 -12.08 -9.79 1.17
N LYS A 218 -12.97 -8.80 1.07
CA LYS A 218 -13.62 -8.41 -0.19
C LYS A 218 -12.86 -7.27 -0.86
N ASN A 219 -12.62 -7.40 -2.16
CA ASN A 219 -12.30 -6.25 -2.99
C ASN A 219 -13.60 -5.45 -3.22
N THR A 220 -13.64 -4.21 -2.74
CA THR A 220 -14.78 -3.29 -2.91
C THR A 220 -14.59 -2.34 -4.08
N GLY A 221 -13.40 -2.24 -4.63
CA GLY A 221 -13.11 -1.35 -5.75
C GLY A 221 -11.69 -1.52 -6.26
N LEU A 222 -11.57 -1.51 -7.58
CA LEU A 222 -10.28 -1.45 -8.27
C LEU A 222 -10.19 -0.11 -8.99
N VAL A 223 -9.11 0.60 -8.73
CA VAL A 223 -8.76 1.88 -9.33
C VAL A 223 -7.54 1.68 -10.22
N ILE A 224 -7.63 2.09 -11.48
CA ILE A 224 -6.50 2.01 -12.43
C ILE A 224 -6.12 3.43 -12.86
N GLU A 225 -4.87 3.81 -12.61
CA GLU A 225 -4.27 5.01 -13.17
C GLU A 225 -3.86 4.77 -14.63
N THR A 226 -4.25 5.67 -15.52
CA THR A 226 -3.85 5.58 -16.92
C THR A 226 -3.74 6.94 -17.60
N ARG A 227 -3.23 6.92 -18.83
CA ARG A 227 -3.21 8.06 -19.73
C ARG A 227 -4.50 8.12 -20.57
N PRO A 228 -4.92 9.32 -21.03
CA PRO A 228 -6.09 9.46 -21.90
C PRO A 228 -6.05 8.61 -23.19
N ASP A 229 -4.87 8.44 -23.79
CA ASP A 229 -4.65 7.63 -24.99
C ASP A 229 -4.74 6.12 -24.76
N TYR A 230 -4.68 5.68 -23.50
CA TYR A 230 -4.85 4.28 -23.07
C TYR A 230 -6.17 4.04 -22.33
N CYS A 231 -7.19 4.83 -22.65
CA CYS A 231 -8.54 4.73 -22.08
C CYS A 231 -9.58 4.80 -23.21
N LEU A 232 -9.39 3.96 -24.23
CA LEU A 232 -10.28 3.79 -25.38
C LEU A 232 -11.05 2.47 -25.23
N ARG A 233 -12.01 2.22 -26.13
CA ARG A 233 -12.94 1.07 -26.03
C ARG A 233 -12.26 -0.29 -25.74
N PRO A 234 -11.16 -0.69 -26.40
CA PRO A 234 -10.49 -1.96 -26.08
C PRO A 234 -9.95 -1.99 -24.65
N HIS A 235 -9.34 -0.89 -24.19
CA HIS A 235 -8.81 -0.77 -22.84
C HIS A 235 -9.93 -0.74 -21.79
N LEU A 236 -11.04 -0.07 -22.07
CA LEU A 236 -12.23 -0.04 -21.20
C LEU A 236 -12.85 -1.43 -21.04
N ASN A 237 -12.89 -2.23 -22.11
CA ASN A 237 -13.36 -3.62 -22.03
C ASN A 237 -12.46 -4.45 -21.11
N ASN A 238 -11.13 -4.30 -21.21
CA ASN A 238 -10.19 -4.97 -20.32
C ASN A 238 -10.35 -4.51 -18.87
N MET A 239 -10.50 -3.20 -18.64
CA MET A 239 -10.78 -2.66 -17.31
C MET A 239 -12.05 -3.25 -16.69
N LEU A 240 -13.15 -3.34 -17.45
CA LEU A 240 -14.39 -3.98 -17.01
C LEU A 240 -14.16 -5.45 -16.64
N ARG A 241 -13.45 -6.19 -17.50
CA ARG A 241 -13.08 -7.59 -17.26
C ARG A 241 -12.24 -7.76 -15.99
N PHE A 242 -11.36 -6.80 -15.69
CA PHE A 242 -10.55 -6.78 -14.47
C PHE A 242 -11.34 -6.39 -13.20
N GLY A 243 -12.63 -6.02 -13.32
CA GLY A 243 -13.42 -5.52 -12.20
C GLY A 243 -13.07 -4.09 -11.78
N CYS A 244 -12.53 -3.28 -12.71
CA CYS A 244 -12.24 -1.87 -12.48
C CYS A 244 -13.53 -1.09 -12.21
N THR A 245 -13.51 -0.29 -11.15
CA THR A 245 -14.66 0.52 -10.69
C THR A 245 -14.41 2.01 -10.79
N ARG A 246 -13.14 2.44 -10.85
CA ARG A 246 -12.76 3.85 -10.97
C ARG A 246 -11.51 3.97 -11.83
N ILE A 247 -11.49 4.97 -12.69
CA ILE A 247 -10.34 5.27 -13.55
C ILE A 247 -9.81 6.64 -13.18
N GLU A 248 -8.52 6.72 -12.90
CA GLU A 248 -7.81 7.97 -12.67
C GLU A 248 -6.98 8.32 -13.91
N ILE A 249 -7.17 9.53 -14.43
CA ILE A 249 -6.67 9.89 -15.75
C ILE A 249 -5.76 11.10 -15.63
N GLY A 250 -4.51 10.92 -16.08
CA GLY A 250 -3.53 11.99 -16.13
C GLY A 250 -3.77 12.98 -17.29
N VAL A 251 -4.83 13.78 -17.25
CA VAL A 251 -5.10 14.88 -18.22
C VAL A 251 -4.09 16.01 -18.03
N GLN A 252 -3.78 16.34 -16.77
CA GLN A 252 -2.83 17.39 -16.34
C GLN A 252 -3.29 18.82 -16.63
N THR A 253 -3.60 19.13 -17.89
CA THR A 253 -4.01 20.47 -18.32
C THR A 253 -5.00 20.38 -19.48
N VAL A 254 -5.86 21.40 -19.58
CA VAL A 254 -6.83 21.56 -20.68
C VAL A 254 -6.33 22.51 -21.78
N TYR A 255 -5.12 23.04 -21.64
CA TYR A 255 -4.50 23.96 -22.58
C TYR A 255 -3.59 23.19 -23.55
N ARG A 256 -3.80 23.39 -24.87
CA ARG A 256 -3.12 22.62 -25.92
C ARG A 256 -1.63 22.93 -25.99
N ASP A 257 -1.28 24.21 -25.95
CA ASP A 257 0.09 24.72 -25.92
C ASP A 257 0.92 24.11 -24.78
N VAL A 258 0.34 23.98 -23.58
CA VAL A 258 1.02 23.36 -22.43
C VAL A 258 1.24 21.85 -22.67
N LEU A 259 0.27 21.14 -23.22
CA LEU A 259 0.41 19.70 -23.53
C LEU A 259 1.53 19.44 -24.54
N GLU A 260 1.64 20.29 -25.56
CA GLU A 260 2.67 20.22 -26.59
C GLU A 260 4.04 20.58 -26.02
N ASN A 261 4.16 21.71 -25.33
CA ASN A 261 5.41 22.18 -24.73
C ASN A 261 5.97 21.25 -23.65
N CYS A 262 5.09 20.55 -22.91
CA CYS A 262 5.51 19.56 -21.90
C CYS A 262 5.72 18.14 -22.47
N ASN A 263 5.61 17.96 -23.79
CA ASN A 263 5.69 16.67 -24.47
C ASN A 263 4.79 15.60 -23.84
N ARG A 264 3.52 15.95 -23.54
CA ARG A 264 2.61 15.04 -22.83
C ARG A 264 2.23 13.80 -23.65
N GLY A 265 2.29 13.91 -24.99
CA GLY A 265 2.02 12.84 -25.96
C GLY A 265 0.55 12.44 -26.11
N HIS A 266 -0.38 13.32 -25.74
CA HIS A 266 -1.80 13.22 -26.10
C HIS A 266 -2.36 14.63 -26.37
N THR A 267 -3.51 14.72 -27.06
CA THR A 267 -4.19 15.98 -27.35
C THR A 267 -5.52 16.09 -26.60
N LEU A 268 -6.13 17.28 -26.61
CA LEU A 268 -7.46 17.51 -26.04
C LEU A 268 -8.54 16.70 -26.75
N GLU A 269 -8.38 16.43 -28.04
CA GLU A 269 -9.27 15.56 -28.81
C GLU A 269 -9.21 14.12 -28.29
N THR A 270 -8.03 13.63 -27.92
CA THR A 270 -7.88 12.31 -27.26
C THR A 270 -8.64 12.27 -25.93
N VAL A 271 -8.53 13.34 -25.12
CA VAL A 271 -9.27 13.44 -23.85
C VAL A 271 -10.77 13.43 -24.10
N LYS A 272 -11.27 14.19 -25.08
CA LYS A 272 -12.70 14.21 -25.45
C LYS A 272 -13.20 12.83 -25.91
N LYS A 273 -12.46 12.15 -26.79
CA LYS A 273 -12.80 10.79 -27.26
C LYS A 273 -12.86 9.79 -26.12
N MET A 274 -11.90 9.85 -25.20
CA MET A 274 -11.88 9.01 -24.01
C MET A 274 -13.10 9.28 -23.12
N LEU A 275 -13.45 10.55 -22.85
CA LEU A 275 -14.62 10.88 -22.02
C LEU A 275 -15.92 10.36 -22.63
N GLN A 276 -16.08 10.48 -23.95
CA GLN A 276 -17.22 9.93 -24.67
C GLN A 276 -17.26 8.39 -24.59
N ALA A 277 -16.11 7.73 -24.72
CA ALA A 277 -16.02 6.28 -24.58
C ALA A 277 -16.38 5.82 -23.16
N LYS A 278 -15.85 6.50 -22.14
CA LYS A 278 -16.14 6.22 -20.73
C LYS A 278 -17.64 6.36 -20.42
N GLN A 279 -18.28 7.45 -20.85
CA GLN A 279 -19.72 7.67 -20.67
C GLN A 279 -20.57 6.53 -21.27
N ARG A 280 -20.16 5.98 -22.41
CA ARG A 280 -20.86 4.85 -23.06
C ARG A 280 -20.62 3.52 -22.34
N SER A 281 -19.44 3.33 -21.75
CA SER A 281 -19.05 2.09 -21.05
C SER A 281 -19.58 1.97 -19.62
N ARG A 282 -20.22 3.01 -19.07
CA ARG A 282 -20.79 3.04 -17.70
C ARG A 282 -19.78 2.70 -16.58
N ILE A 283 -18.51 3.07 -16.77
CA ILE A 283 -17.49 3.14 -15.69
C ILE A 283 -17.41 4.56 -15.15
#